data_AF-I9L660-F1
#
_entry.id   AF-I9L660-F1
#
_cell.length_a   1.000
_cell.length_b   1.000
_cell.length_c   1.000
_cell.angle_alpha   90.00
_cell.angle_beta   90.00
_cell.angle_gamma   90.00
#
_symmetry.space_group_name_H-M   'P 1'
#
loop_
_entity.id
_entity.type
_entity.pdbx_description
1 polymer ?
#
loop_
_entity_poly.entity_id
_entity_poly.type
_entity_poly.pdbx_seq_one_letter_code
_entity_poly.pdbx_strand_id
1 'polypeptide(L)'
;MIRFLDALSSAAAHSISGRLGGWVVVTATALLAACSYVYTVEALFIDGKLSFVSDEVNETGSPYCLISFKVSDASGSAVWEFDAYDLYKNATKCGPNFPLRYGQAPKGAVTVTPAKPLKAGELYTIEGNAGNALQGSFRYQVKRITAVENLDMELPEVKAAQQRGWDRQRADH
;
A
#
# COMPACT_ATOMS: atom_id res chain seq x y z
N MET A 1 62.88 -17.63 -20.50
CA MET A 1 62.87 -18.25 -19.15
C MET A 1 61.63 -19.15 -19.11
N ILE A 2 61.75 -20.46 -19.39
CA ILE A 2 61.92 -21.56 -18.41
C ILE A 2 60.72 -21.54 -17.42
N ARG A 3 59.78 -22.49 -17.32
CA ARG A 3 59.75 -23.97 -17.44
C ARG A 3 58.25 -24.41 -17.59
N PHE A 4 57.92 -25.38 -18.44
CA PHE A 4 57.70 -26.81 -18.12
C PHE A 4 56.76 -27.06 -16.92
N LEU A 5 55.61 -27.72 -17.11
CA LEU A 5 55.51 -29.19 -17.14
C LEU A 5 54.06 -29.65 -17.42
N ASP A 6 53.97 -30.60 -18.34
CA ASP A 6 52.84 -31.51 -18.57
C ASP A 6 52.43 -32.29 -17.33
N ALA A 7 51.16 -32.71 -17.26
CA ALA A 7 50.81 -34.11 -17.03
C ALA A 7 49.32 -34.37 -17.32
N LEU A 8 49.11 -35.01 -18.47
CA LEU A 8 48.05 -35.92 -18.89
C LEU A 8 47.20 -36.57 -17.77
N SER A 9 45.89 -36.68 -18.01
CA SER A 9 45.25 -38.00 -17.92
C SER A 9 44.07 -38.13 -18.88
N SER A 10 44.10 -39.26 -19.56
CA SER A 10 43.24 -39.77 -20.62
C SER A 10 41.80 -40.01 -20.18
N ALA A 11 40.85 -39.76 -21.08
CA ALA A 11 39.84 -40.76 -21.43
C ALA A 11 39.09 -40.35 -22.71
N ALA A 12 39.33 -41.10 -23.78
CA ALA A 12 38.47 -41.10 -24.95
C ALA A 12 37.09 -41.66 -24.57
N ALA A 13 36.01 -40.92 -24.86
CA ALA A 13 34.65 -41.44 -24.83
C ALA A 13 34.01 -41.22 -26.20
N HIS A 14 34.00 -42.34 -26.92
CA HIS A 14 33.24 -42.71 -28.11
C HIS A 14 32.08 -41.81 -28.53
N SER A 15 32.13 -41.42 -29.81
CA SER A 15 31.00 -41.00 -30.62
C SER A 15 29.92 -42.08 -30.62
N ILE A 16 28.74 -41.75 -30.09
CA ILE A 16 27.49 -42.41 -30.44
C ILE A 16 26.64 -41.37 -31.17
N SER A 17 26.65 -41.53 -32.49
CA SER A 17 25.72 -40.89 -33.40
C SER A 17 24.30 -41.34 -33.07
N GLY A 18 23.49 -40.42 -32.55
CA GLY A 18 22.08 -40.64 -32.25
C GLY A 18 21.30 -39.36 -32.48
N ARG A 19 20.62 -39.27 -33.62
CA ARG A 19 19.64 -38.23 -33.95
C ARG A 19 18.59 -38.12 -32.83
N LEU A 20 18.65 -37.06 -32.04
CA LEU A 20 17.48 -36.49 -31.39
C LEU A 20 17.68 -34.98 -31.35
N GLY A 21 16.85 -34.26 -32.11
CA GLY A 21 16.79 -32.81 -32.10
C GLY A 21 16.51 -32.32 -30.69
N GLY A 22 17.55 -31.82 -30.02
CA GLY A 22 17.46 -31.21 -28.71
C GLY A 22 16.78 -29.85 -28.85
N TRP A 23 15.49 -29.80 -28.54
CA TRP A 23 14.81 -28.56 -28.22
C TRP A 23 15.51 -27.96 -26.99
N VAL A 24 16.24 -26.87 -27.19
CA VAL A 24 16.64 -25.99 -26.09
C VAL A 24 15.35 -25.34 -25.59
N VAL A 25 14.71 -25.96 -24.59
CA VAL A 25 13.63 -25.31 -23.86
C VAL A 25 14.29 -24.28 -22.94
N VAL A 26 14.41 -23.04 -23.44
CA VAL A 26 14.66 -21.88 -22.59
C VAL A 26 13.38 -21.68 -21.80
N THR A 27 13.31 -22.23 -20.59
CA THR A 27 12.25 -21.90 -19.63
C THR A 27 12.44 -20.45 -19.20
N ALA A 28 11.79 -19.53 -19.92
CA ALA A 28 11.61 -18.16 -19.47
C ALA A 28 10.71 -18.19 -18.23
N THR A 29 11.32 -18.14 -17.06
CA THR A 29 10.60 -17.91 -15.80
C THR A 29 10.08 -16.48 -15.82
N ALA A 30 8.89 -16.30 -16.39
CA ALA A 30 8.13 -15.06 -16.28
C ALA A 30 7.76 -14.89 -14.80
N LEU A 31 8.54 -14.08 -14.09
CA LEU A 31 8.18 -13.56 -12.78
C LEU A 31 6.88 -12.79 -12.97
N LEU A 32 5.76 -13.35 -12.50
CA LEU A 32 4.49 -12.64 -12.33
C LEU A 32 4.72 -11.56 -11.26
N ALA A 33 5.33 -10.45 -11.65
CA ALA A 33 5.28 -9.22 -10.89
C ALA A 33 3.82 -8.74 -10.98
N ALA A 34 2.99 -9.19 -10.05
CA ALA A 34 1.70 -8.57 -9.83
C ALA A 34 1.98 -7.15 -9.35
N CYS A 35 1.89 -6.17 -10.25
CA CYS A 35 1.96 -4.77 -9.90
C CYS A 35 0.73 -4.43 -9.05
N SER A 36 0.85 -4.51 -7.72
CA SER A 36 -0.14 -3.91 -6.82
C SER A 36 -0.04 -2.40 -6.95
N TYR A 37 -1.14 -1.74 -7.30
CA TYR A 37 -1.16 -0.29 -7.40
C TYR A 37 -1.33 0.33 -6.01
N VAL A 38 -0.79 1.54 -5.81
CA VAL A 38 -1.03 2.34 -4.61
C VAL A 38 -1.80 3.58 -5.03
N TYR A 39 -3.04 3.70 -4.56
CA TYR A 39 -3.91 4.83 -4.82
C TYR A 39 -3.68 5.95 -3.81
N THR A 40 -3.70 7.19 -4.28
CA THR A 40 -3.48 8.35 -3.41
C THR A 40 -4.78 8.75 -2.74
N VAL A 41 -4.71 9.06 -1.45
CA VAL A 41 -5.81 9.60 -0.66
C VAL A 41 -5.51 11.04 -0.27
N GLU A 42 -6.39 11.94 -0.68
CA GLU A 42 -6.33 13.35 -0.32
C GLU A 42 -7.33 13.68 0.80
N ALA A 43 -6.91 14.54 1.70
CA ALA A 43 -7.76 15.16 2.71
C ALA A 43 -8.29 16.51 2.19
N LEU A 44 -9.59 16.75 2.36
CA LEU A 44 -10.21 18.04 2.06
C LEU A 44 -11.40 18.33 2.98
N PHE A 45 -11.78 19.60 3.07
CA PHE A 45 -13.03 20.00 3.71
C PHE A 45 -14.17 19.99 2.69
N ILE A 46 -15.14 19.09 2.89
CA ILE A 46 -16.41 19.04 2.14
C ILE A 46 -17.53 19.36 3.12
N ASP A 47 -18.36 20.35 2.80
CA ASP A 47 -19.46 20.81 3.67
C ASP A 47 -19.01 21.11 5.12
N GLY A 48 -17.81 21.70 5.27
CA GLY A 48 -17.22 22.03 6.56
C GLY A 48 -16.71 20.83 7.38
N LYS A 49 -16.67 19.63 6.79
CA LYS A 49 -16.18 18.40 7.44
C LYS A 49 -14.95 17.85 6.74
N LEU A 50 -13.95 17.46 7.52
CA LEU A 50 -12.79 16.76 7.00
C LEU A 50 -13.23 15.44 6.37
N SER A 51 -12.91 15.28 5.10
CA SER A 51 -13.24 14.13 4.28
C SER A 51 -12.00 13.68 3.51
N PHE A 52 -11.94 12.39 3.23
CA PHE A 52 -10.92 11.78 2.41
C PHE A 52 -11.52 11.43 1.06
N VAL A 53 -10.75 11.62 -0.01
CA VAL A 53 -11.10 11.18 -1.37
C VAL A 53 -9.92 10.41 -1.94
N SER A 54 -10.21 9.46 -2.81
CA SER A 54 -9.20 8.71 -3.53
C SER A 54 -9.42 8.83 -5.03
N ASP A 55 -8.31 8.88 -5.77
CA ASP A 55 -8.25 8.78 -7.22
C ASP A 55 -8.79 7.44 -7.76
N GLU A 56 -8.81 6.38 -6.92
CA GLU A 56 -9.41 5.07 -7.24
C GLU A 56 -10.86 5.17 -7.73
N VAL A 57 -11.64 6.10 -7.19
CA VAL A 57 -13.04 6.33 -7.58
C VAL A 57 -13.14 6.90 -9.01
N ASN A 58 -12.10 7.58 -9.47
CA ASN A 58 -12.09 8.24 -10.78
C ASN A 58 -11.68 7.30 -11.91
N GLU A 59 -10.92 6.24 -11.64
CA GLU A 59 -10.35 5.37 -12.68
C GLU A 59 -11.27 4.23 -13.13
N THR A 60 -12.03 3.62 -12.23
CA THR A 60 -12.69 2.32 -12.50
C THR A 60 -14.21 2.41 -12.67
N GLY A 61 -14.84 3.56 -12.33
CA GLY A 61 -16.29 3.74 -12.38
C GLY A 61 -17.09 2.79 -11.47
N SER A 62 -16.41 1.95 -10.68
CA SER A 62 -16.96 1.06 -9.64
C SER A 62 -15.94 0.99 -8.50
N PRO A 63 -16.20 1.66 -7.37
CA PRO A 63 -15.25 1.69 -6.26
C PRO A 63 -15.03 0.26 -5.74
N TYR A 64 -13.76 -0.15 -5.66
CA TYR A 64 -13.42 -1.36 -4.95
C TYR A 64 -13.83 -1.25 -3.48
N CYS A 65 -14.10 -2.40 -2.86
CA CYS A 65 -14.59 -2.48 -1.48
C CYS A 65 -13.54 -2.03 -0.48
N LEU A 66 -13.77 -0.93 0.22
CA LEU A 66 -12.87 -0.46 1.27
C LEU A 66 -12.89 -1.44 2.45
N ILE A 67 -11.85 -2.26 2.55
CA ILE A 67 -11.68 -3.31 3.54
C ILE A 67 -11.19 -2.74 4.87
N SER A 68 -10.31 -1.74 4.84
CA SER A 68 -9.82 -1.09 6.05
C SER A 68 -9.36 0.34 5.78
N PHE A 69 -9.36 1.16 6.83
CA PHE A 69 -8.88 2.52 6.76
C PHE A 69 -8.35 2.97 8.12
N LYS A 70 -7.19 3.64 8.11
CA LYS A 70 -6.46 4.09 9.28
C LYS A 70 -5.88 5.47 9.03
N VAL A 71 -6.04 6.36 10.00
CA VAL A 71 -5.34 7.63 10.09
C VAL A 71 -4.44 7.57 11.31
N SER A 72 -3.16 7.85 11.12
CA SER A 72 -2.14 7.82 12.16
C SER A 72 -1.54 9.20 12.37
N ASP A 73 -1.16 9.53 13.59
CA ASP A 73 -0.35 10.71 13.87
C ASP A 73 1.11 10.51 13.43
N ALA A 74 1.92 11.57 13.48
CA ALA A 74 3.34 11.51 13.13
C ALA A 74 4.14 10.48 13.94
N SER A 75 3.68 10.06 15.13
CA SER A 75 4.36 9.02 15.92
C SER A 75 4.05 7.60 15.44
N GLY A 76 3.09 7.45 14.53
CA GLY A 76 2.56 6.17 14.05
C GLY A 76 1.38 5.65 14.89
N SER A 77 0.84 6.44 15.82
CA SER A 77 -0.31 6.01 16.62
C SER A 77 -1.61 6.22 15.84
N ALA A 78 -2.49 5.22 15.82
CA ALA A 78 -3.82 5.39 15.25
C ALA A 78 -4.61 6.49 15.99
N VAL A 79 -5.11 7.46 15.22
CA VAL A 79 -6.06 8.48 15.67
C VAL A 79 -7.46 8.26 15.15
N TRP A 80 -7.62 7.39 14.14
CA TRP A 80 -8.90 6.85 13.71
C TRP A 80 -8.67 5.59 12.88
N GLU A 81 -9.43 4.53 13.12
CA GLU A 81 -9.26 3.26 12.41
C GLU A 81 -10.55 2.43 12.40
N PHE A 82 -10.83 1.79 11.27
CA PHE A 82 -11.88 0.79 11.17
C PHE A 82 -11.52 -0.36 10.23
N ASP A 83 -12.18 -1.49 10.47
CA ASP A 83 -12.19 -2.67 9.62
C ASP A 83 -13.59 -2.87 9.04
N ALA A 84 -13.66 -3.12 7.74
CA ALA A 84 -14.87 -3.40 6.99
C ALA A 84 -14.73 -4.68 6.13
N TYR A 85 -13.74 -5.54 6.43
CA TYR A 85 -13.54 -6.81 5.73
C TYR A 85 -14.79 -7.68 5.79
N ASP A 86 -15.34 -7.89 6.99
CA ASP A 86 -16.53 -8.73 7.17
C ASP A 86 -17.79 -8.14 6.53
N LEU A 87 -17.84 -6.82 6.38
CA LEU A 87 -18.94 -6.14 5.69
C LEU A 87 -18.93 -6.44 4.19
N TYR A 88 -17.74 -6.55 3.58
CA TYR A 88 -17.60 -6.62 2.13
C TYR A 88 -17.06 -7.94 1.58
N LYS A 89 -16.64 -8.89 2.42
CA LYS A 89 -16.05 -10.18 1.99
C LYS A 89 -16.90 -10.99 1.01
N ASN A 90 -18.22 -10.81 1.05
CA ASN A 90 -19.19 -11.47 0.15
C ASN A 90 -19.96 -10.48 -0.73
N ALA A 91 -19.61 -9.20 -0.71
CA ALA A 91 -20.32 -8.18 -1.43
C ALA A 91 -19.88 -8.16 -2.90
N THR A 92 -20.84 -8.14 -3.83
CA THR A 92 -20.59 -7.95 -5.26
C THR A 92 -20.51 -6.47 -5.64
N LYS A 93 -20.99 -5.58 -4.77
CA LYS A 93 -20.91 -4.11 -4.85
C LYS A 93 -20.82 -3.53 -3.45
N CYS A 94 -19.93 -2.58 -3.23
CA CYS A 94 -19.63 -2.04 -1.90
C CYS A 94 -20.10 -0.60 -1.70
N GLY A 95 -20.67 0.03 -2.74
CA GLY A 95 -21.13 1.41 -2.71
C GLY A 95 -19.98 2.42 -2.75
N PRO A 96 -20.26 3.73 -2.82
CA PRO A 96 -19.22 4.75 -2.82
C PRO A 96 -18.50 4.77 -1.47
N ASN A 97 -17.23 4.35 -1.48
CA ASN A 97 -16.37 4.39 -0.28
C ASN A 97 -15.81 5.79 0.00
N PHE A 98 -15.83 6.67 -1.01
CA PHE A 98 -15.41 8.05 -0.89
C PHE A 98 -16.49 9.02 -1.44
N PRO A 99 -16.60 10.26 -0.94
CA PRO A 99 -15.78 10.83 0.13
C PRO A 99 -16.04 10.20 1.50
N LEU A 100 -14.97 9.82 2.19
CA LEU A 100 -15.01 9.21 3.51
C LEU A 100 -14.85 10.30 4.57
N ARG A 101 -15.85 10.52 5.42
CA ARG A 101 -15.78 11.57 6.45
C ARG A 101 -14.99 11.10 7.66
N TYR A 102 -14.07 11.94 8.15
CA TYR A 102 -13.26 11.62 9.33
C TYR A 102 -14.16 11.30 10.53
N GLY A 103 -13.89 10.15 11.16
CA GLY A 103 -14.68 9.63 12.29
C GLY A 103 -16.01 9.00 11.93
N GLN A 104 -16.32 8.83 10.64
CA GLN A 104 -17.55 8.19 10.16
C GLN A 104 -17.22 6.94 9.36
N ALA A 105 -17.03 5.82 10.07
CA ALA A 105 -16.84 4.53 9.41
C ALA A 105 -18.11 4.10 8.67
N PRO A 106 -18.01 3.27 7.61
CA PRO A 106 -19.17 2.68 6.94
C PRO A 106 -20.09 1.99 7.95
N LYS A 107 -21.40 2.07 7.72
CA LYS A 107 -22.38 1.44 8.61
C LYS A 107 -22.15 -0.08 8.63
N GLY A 108 -21.87 -0.63 9.82
CA GLY A 108 -21.59 -2.06 9.99
C GLY A 108 -20.10 -2.42 10.00
N ALA A 109 -19.21 -1.46 9.72
CA ALA A 109 -17.78 -1.62 9.95
C ALA A 109 -17.48 -1.70 11.46
N VAL A 110 -16.43 -2.45 11.79
CA VAL A 110 -15.88 -2.53 13.15
C VAL A 110 -14.98 -1.33 13.36
N THR A 111 -15.31 -0.47 14.33
CA THR A 111 -14.42 0.61 14.73
C THR A 111 -13.31 0.03 15.61
N VAL A 112 -12.07 0.07 15.13
CA VAL A 112 -10.88 -0.39 15.86
C VAL A 112 -10.39 0.72 16.79
N THR A 113 -10.21 1.92 16.23
CA THR A 113 -9.84 3.13 16.98
C THR A 113 -10.87 4.23 16.71
N PRO A 114 -11.64 4.67 17.72
CA PRO A 114 -12.53 5.82 17.58
C PRO A 114 -11.75 7.08 17.18
N ALA A 115 -12.37 7.95 16.39
CA ALA A 115 -11.72 9.19 15.97
C ALA A 115 -11.37 10.08 17.17
N LYS A 116 -10.10 10.46 17.24
CA LYS A 116 -9.56 11.39 18.23
C LYS A 116 -9.56 12.81 17.65
N PRO A 117 -9.62 13.85 18.49
CA PRO A 117 -9.44 15.22 18.02
C PRO A 117 -8.09 15.40 17.32
N LEU A 118 -8.10 15.98 16.13
CA LEU A 118 -6.89 16.37 15.41
C LEU A 118 -6.28 17.63 16.03
N LYS A 119 -4.96 17.67 16.09
CA LYS A 119 -4.19 18.78 16.65
C LYS A 119 -3.65 19.67 15.54
N ALA A 120 -3.74 20.97 15.76
CA ALA A 120 -3.26 21.96 14.80
C ALA A 120 -1.74 21.86 14.60
N GLY A 121 -1.30 21.93 13.35
CA GLY A 121 0.10 21.85 12.94
C GLY A 121 0.65 20.43 12.79
N GLU A 122 -0.09 19.40 13.18
CA GLU A 122 0.39 18.01 13.14
C GLU A 122 0.26 17.37 11.76
N LEU A 123 1.25 16.52 11.45
CA LEU A 123 1.26 15.60 10.32
C LEU A 123 0.46 14.35 10.68
N TYR A 124 -0.36 13.91 9.73
CA TYR A 124 -1.09 12.65 9.76
C TYR A 124 -0.81 11.85 8.49
N THR A 125 -0.74 10.53 8.63
CA THR A 125 -0.65 9.60 7.50
C THR A 125 -1.94 8.81 7.39
N ILE A 126 -2.27 8.42 6.18
CA ILE A 126 -3.46 7.65 5.82
C ILE A 126 -2.98 6.33 5.23
N GLU A 127 -3.56 5.23 5.70
CA GLU A 127 -3.39 3.90 5.14
C GLU A 127 -4.76 3.27 4.98
N GLY A 128 -5.00 2.58 3.87
CA GLY A 128 -6.22 1.83 3.68
C GLY A 128 -6.01 0.69 2.70
N ASN A 129 -7.04 -0.13 2.58
CA ASN A 129 -7.05 -1.24 1.65
C ASN A 129 -8.43 -1.31 0.98
N ALA A 130 -8.45 -1.23 -0.34
CA ALA A 130 -9.63 -1.48 -1.15
C ALA A 130 -9.36 -2.56 -2.21
N GLY A 131 -8.63 -3.61 -1.87
CA GLY A 131 -8.05 -4.56 -2.83
C GLY A 131 -6.72 -4.08 -3.41
N ASN A 132 -6.50 -2.76 -3.47
CA ASN A 132 -5.22 -2.12 -3.62
C ASN A 132 -4.88 -1.30 -2.37
N ALA A 133 -3.60 -0.95 -2.21
CA ALA A 133 -3.18 -0.11 -1.10
C ALA A 133 -3.64 1.33 -1.34
N LEU A 134 -4.15 1.97 -0.29
CA LEU A 134 -4.48 3.37 -0.26
C LEU A 134 -3.49 4.08 0.66
N GLN A 135 -2.90 5.17 0.18
CA GLN A 135 -1.93 5.94 0.96
C GLN A 135 -2.13 7.43 0.79
N GLY A 136 -1.91 8.19 1.85
CA GLY A 136 -2.00 9.64 1.79
C GLY A 136 -1.35 10.27 3.01
N SER A 137 -1.17 11.58 2.96
CA SER A 137 -0.70 12.32 4.12
C SER A 137 -1.17 13.76 4.09
N PHE A 138 -1.40 14.33 5.27
CA PHE A 138 -1.86 15.70 5.37
C PHE A 138 -1.40 16.35 6.67
N ARG A 139 -1.32 17.68 6.66
CA ARG A 139 -1.15 18.50 7.84
C ARG A 139 -2.46 19.19 8.18
N TYR A 140 -2.94 19.00 9.41
CA TYR A 140 -4.13 19.70 9.89
C TYR A 140 -3.74 21.09 10.37
N GLN A 141 -4.32 22.14 9.79
CA GLN A 141 -3.97 23.52 10.12
C GLN A 141 -5.17 24.26 10.70
N VAL A 142 -4.95 24.97 11.81
CA VAL A 142 -5.90 25.95 12.34
C VAL A 142 -5.23 27.31 12.25
N LYS A 143 -5.63 28.09 11.23
CA LYS A 143 -5.21 29.49 11.04
C LYS A 143 -6.43 30.38 11.32
N ARG A 144 -6.72 31.36 10.46
CA ARG A 144 -8.00 32.10 10.50
C ARG A 144 -9.20 31.23 10.13
N ILE A 145 -8.95 30.19 9.32
CA ILE A 145 -9.88 29.12 8.99
C ILE A 145 -9.16 27.79 9.23
N THR A 146 -9.94 26.74 9.50
CA THR A 146 -9.41 25.38 9.51
C THR A 146 -9.13 24.95 8.07
N ALA A 147 -7.95 24.40 7.84
CA ALA A 147 -7.50 23.94 6.53
C ALA A 147 -6.73 22.63 6.68
N VAL A 148 -6.57 21.93 5.56
CA VAL A 148 -5.65 20.80 5.44
C VAL A 148 -4.70 21.08 4.29
N GLU A 149 -3.46 20.66 4.47
CA GLU A 149 -2.43 20.68 3.43
C GLU A 149 -2.09 19.22 3.14
N ASN A 150 -2.40 18.74 1.93
CA ASN A 150 -1.94 17.42 1.50
C ASN A 150 -0.44 17.47 1.24
N LEU A 151 0.28 16.49 1.77
CA LEU A 151 1.73 16.43 1.72
C LEU A 151 2.17 15.33 0.76
N ASP A 152 3.26 15.58 0.05
CA ASP A 152 3.87 14.59 -0.83
C ASP A 152 4.39 13.40 -0.01
N MET A 153 4.00 12.20 -0.40
CA MET A 153 4.39 10.93 0.24
C MET A 153 5.90 10.71 0.20
N GLU A 154 6.61 11.35 -0.73
CA GLU A 154 8.05 11.23 -0.87
C GLU A 154 8.83 12.08 0.15
N LEU A 155 8.15 12.98 0.88
CA LEU A 155 8.79 13.80 1.91
C LEU A 155 9.38 12.93 3.03
N PRO A 156 10.62 13.20 3.48
CA PRO A 156 11.29 12.37 4.49
C PRO A 156 10.50 12.22 5.79
N GLU A 157 9.81 13.28 6.22
CA GLU A 157 8.99 13.26 7.43
C GLU A 157 7.74 12.38 7.31
N VAL A 158 7.14 12.32 6.11
CA VAL A 158 5.99 11.46 5.81
C VAL A 158 6.42 10.00 5.79
N LYS A 159 7.49 9.67 5.05
CA LYS A 159 8.08 8.33 5.03
C LYS A 159 8.43 7.83 6.42
N ALA A 160 9.05 8.68 7.24
CA ALA A 160 9.41 8.32 8.60
C ALA A 160 8.17 8.08 9.49
N ALA A 161 7.11 8.88 9.33
CA ALA A 161 5.86 8.67 10.06
C ALA A 161 5.16 7.37 9.67
N GLN A 162 5.09 7.09 8.37
CA GLN A 162 4.49 5.86 7.85
C GLN A 162 5.26 4.62 8.29
N GLN A 163 6.60 4.66 8.21
CA GLN A 163 7.45 3.58 8.70
C GLN A 163 7.21 3.30 10.18
N ARG A 164 7.10 4.34 11.03
CA ARG A 164 6.76 4.17 12.45
C ARG A 164 5.39 3.52 12.64
N GLY A 165 4.40 3.87 11.82
CA GLY A 165 3.09 3.22 11.82
C GLY A 165 3.19 1.72 11.55
N TRP A 166 3.97 1.33 10.54
CA TRP A 166 4.21 -0.09 10.23
C TRP A 166 5.00 -0.83 11.29
N ASP A 167 6.01 -0.19 11.87
CA ASP A 167 6.82 -0.79 12.94
C ASP A 167 5.96 -1.12 14.16
N ARG A 168 5.00 -0.24 14.51
CA ARG A 168 4.06 -0.49 15.61
C ARG A 168 3.09 -1.61 15.30
N GLN A 169 2.46 -1.57 14.13
CA GLN A 169 1.53 -2.64 13.73
C GLN A 169 2.21 -4.02 13.75
N ARG A 170 3.48 -4.10 13.35
CA ARG A 170 4.27 -5.34 13.45
C ARG A 170 4.62 -5.77 14.88
N ALA A 171 4.68 -4.84 15.82
CA ALA A 171 4.99 -5.16 17.22
C ALA A 171 3.77 -5.66 18.00
N ASP A 172 2.55 -5.36 17.52
CA ASP A 172 1.29 -5.76 18.14
C ASP A 172 0.80 -7.16 17.70
N HIS A 173 1.54 -7.83 16.80
CA HIS A 173 1.28 -9.18 16.29
C HIS A 173 2.38 -10.18 16.70
#